data_AF-A0A835FL79-F1
#
_entry.id   AF-A0A835FL79-F1
#
_cell.length_a   1.000
_cell.length_b   1.000
_cell.length_c   1.000
_cell.angle_alpha   90.00
_cell.angle_beta   90.00
_cell.angle_gamma   90.00
#
_symmetry.space_group_name_H-M   'P 1'
#
loop_
_entity.id
_entity.type
_entity.pdbx_description
1 polymer ?
#
loop_
_entity_poly.entity_id
_entity_poly.type
_entity_poly.pdbx_seq_one_letter_code
_entity_poly.pdbx_strand_id
1 'polypeptide(L)'
;MWKSCCRGRHKFFFWLLLRDRLNTRNILRRKRRALEDYHCAFCSANTEETLFHLFFECSFSQWCWRFLNVRWNFNLMDMDMLIQARRDFNSKIFREVVIIATWAIWTHRNEKQLFRDEFSHLLHRAKPTLKLELQTWLSSFH
;
A
#
# COMPACT_ATOMS: atom_id res chain seq x y z
N MET A 1 9.43 -9.10 -14.98
CA MET A 1 8.50 -7.96 -14.86
C MET A 1 7.90 -7.53 -16.21
N TRP A 2 8.73 -7.28 -17.22
CA TRP A 2 8.30 -6.78 -18.53
C TRP A 2 7.37 -7.72 -19.32
N LYS A 3 7.51 -9.04 -19.15
CA LYS A 3 6.64 -10.08 -19.75
C LYS A 3 5.26 -10.25 -19.08
N SER A 4 4.88 -9.40 -18.12
CA SER A 4 3.55 -9.46 -17.50
C SER A 4 2.50 -8.77 -18.37
N CYS A 5 1.24 -9.21 -18.35
CA CYS A 5 0.13 -8.54 -19.02
C CYS A 5 -0.40 -7.32 -18.24
N CYS A 6 0.06 -7.09 -17.00
CA CYS A 6 -0.40 -5.96 -16.20
C CYS A 6 -0.08 -4.60 -16.85
N ARG A 7 -0.95 -3.61 -16.59
CA ARG A 7 -0.77 -2.23 -17.07
C ARG A 7 0.54 -1.62 -16.56
N GLY A 8 1.15 -0.72 -17.35
CA GLY A 8 2.45 -0.12 -17.06
C GLY A 8 2.59 0.46 -15.65
N ARG A 9 1.54 1.15 -15.16
CA ARG A 9 1.52 1.70 -13.79
C ARG A 9 1.69 0.64 -12.69
N HIS A 10 1.09 -0.55 -12.84
CA HIS A 10 1.20 -1.62 -11.85
C HIS A 10 2.60 -2.24 -11.89
N LYS A 11 3.19 -2.39 -13.09
CA LYS A 11 4.57 -2.87 -13.26
C LYS A 11 5.57 -1.90 -12.63
N PHE A 12 5.42 -0.60 -12.87
CA PHE A 12 6.28 0.43 -12.29
C PHE A 12 6.17 0.47 -10.77
N PHE A 13 4.96 0.41 -10.24
CA PHE A 13 4.73 0.27 -8.80
C PHE A 13 5.41 -0.97 -8.22
N PHE A 14 5.22 -2.13 -8.85
CA PHE A 14 5.82 -3.38 -8.36
C PHE A 14 7.35 -3.33 -8.42
N TRP A 15 7.93 -2.65 -9.42
CA TRP A 15 9.37 -2.38 -9.45
C TRP A 15 9.82 -1.52 -8.27
N LEU A 16 9.08 -0.47 -7.90
CA LEU A 16 9.37 0.34 -6.72
C LEU A 16 9.27 -0.47 -5.43
N LEU A 17 8.27 -1.36 -5.32
CA LEU A 17 8.11 -2.27 -4.19
C LEU A 17 9.34 -3.16 -4.03
N LEU A 18 9.79 -3.82 -5.10
CA LEU A 18 11.00 -4.66 -5.09
C LEU A 18 12.29 -3.90 -4.78
N ARG A 19 12.30 -2.57 -4.92
CA ARG A 19 13.46 -1.71 -4.64
C ARG A 19 13.40 -1.06 -3.26
N ASP A 20 12.39 -1.36 -2.46
CA ASP A 20 12.14 -0.70 -1.17
C ASP A 20 12.03 0.84 -1.31
N ARG A 21 11.37 1.30 -2.38
CA ARG A 21 11.28 2.75 -2.73
C ARG A 21 9.88 3.34 -2.60
N LEU A 22 8.93 2.60 -2.05
CA LEU A 22 7.60 3.13 -1.79
C LEU A 22 7.61 4.02 -0.54
N ASN A 23 6.73 5.02 -0.48
CA ASN A 23 6.68 5.94 0.66
C ASN A 23 5.88 5.34 1.83
N THR A 24 6.33 4.23 2.41
CA THR A 24 5.81 3.74 3.69
C THR A 24 6.18 4.70 4.82
N ARG A 25 5.47 4.64 5.95
CA ARG A 25 5.75 5.55 7.08
C ARG A 25 7.19 5.42 7.59
N ASN A 26 7.76 4.20 7.62
CA ASN A 26 9.17 4.01 7.98
C ASN A 26 10.14 4.73 7.00
N ILE A 27 9.88 4.67 5.69
CA ILE A 27 10.71 5.37 4.69
C ILE A 27 10.56 6.89 4.82
N LEU A 28 9.36 7.39 5.10
CA LEU A 28 9.11 8.81 5.35
C LEU A 28 9.83 9.30 6.63
N ARG A 29 9.85 8.48 7.68
CA ARG A 29 10.63 8.73 8.90
C ARG A 29 12.12 8.90 8.60
N ARG A 30 12.70 7.97 7.83
CA ARG A 30 14.12 8.04 7.38
C ARG A 30 14.40 9.30 6.56
N LYS A 31 13.42 9.77 5.77
CA LYS A 31 13.49 11.02 4.99
C LYS A 31 13.21 12.28 5.83
N ARG A 32 13.13 12.18 7.17
CA ARG A 32 12.84 13.28 8.11
C ARG A 32 11.52 14.01 7.83
N ARG A 33 10.53 13.29 7.31
CA ARG A 33 9.15 13.78 7.23
C ARG A 33 8.44 13.44 8.54
N ALA A 34 8.09 14.47 9.31
CA ALA A 34 7.30 14.31 10.52
C ALA A 34 5.90 13.81 10.13
N LEU A 35 5.48 12.70 10.73
CA LEU A 35 4.12 12.19 10.69
C LEU A 35 3.59 12.17 12.11
N GLU A 36 2.28 12.34 12.26
CA GLU A 36 1.60 12.21 13.57
C GLU A 36 1.76 10.80 14.13
N ASP A 37 1.81 9.80 13.23
CA ASP A 37 1.93 8.40 13.58
C ASP A 37 2.75 7.63 12.52
N TYR A 38 3.55 6.66 12.98
CA TYR A 38 4.37 5.76 12.16
C TYR A 38 3.85 4.31 12.15
N HIS A 39 2.77 3.99 12.87
CA HIS A 39 2.18 2.65 12.88
C HIS A 39 1.46 2.29 11.59
N CYS A 40 1.25 1.01 11.34
CA CYS A 40 0.54 0.50 10.18
C CYS A 40 -0.88 1.07 10.07
N ALA A 41 -1.26 1.56 8.89
CA ALA A 41 -2.59 2.14 8.67
C ALA A 41 -3.74 1.13 8.75
N PHE A 42 -3.47 -0.17 8.71
CA PHE A 42 -4.48 -1.22 8.59
C PHE A 42 -4.68 -2.08 9.83
N CYS A 43 -3.76 -2.05 10.79
CA CYS A 43 -3.85 -2.91 11.96
C CYS A 43 -3.76 -2.11 13.26
N SER A 44 -4.48 -2.56 14.28
CA SER A 44 -4.46 -1.97 15.62
C SER A 44 -3.30 -2.49 16.48
N ALA A 45 -2.38 -3.26 15.89
CA ALA A 45 -1.27 -3.89 16.60
C ALA A 45 -0.15 -2.91 16.99
N ASN A 46 -0.32 -1.60 16.72
CA ASN A 46 0.65 -0.55 17.00
C ASN A 46 2.06 -0.90 16.50
N THR A 47 2.14 -1.55 15.34
CA THR A 47 3.38 -2.00 14.69
C THR A 47 3.82 -0.95 13.67
N GLU A 48 5.12 -0.65 13.59
CA GLU A 48 5.65 0.31 12.62
C GLU A 48 5.34 -0.13 11.17
N GLU A 49 4.88 0.81 10.33
CA GLU A 49 4.60 0.52 8.93
C GLU A 49 5.89 0.38 8.12
N THR A 50 6.36 -0.86 7.95
CA THR A 50 7.39 -1.25 6.99
C THR A 50 6.76 -1.79 5.71
N LEU A 51 7.55 -1.93 4.64
CA LEU A 51 7.04 -2.56 3.41
C LEU A 51 6.66 -4.02 3.63
N PHE A 52 7.48 -4.75 4.36
CA PHE A 52 7.22 -6.15 4.66
C PHE A 52 5.95 -6.33 5.50
N HIS A 53 5.82 -5.52 6.56
CA HIS A 53 4.63 -5.55 7.39
C HIS A 53 3.37 -5.18 6.59
N LEU A 54 3.41 -4.06 5.87
CA LEU A 54 2.27 -3.57 5.10
C LEU A 54 1.79 -4.60 4.07
N PHE A 55 2.69 -5.27 3.35
CA PHE A 55 2.30 -6.17 2.26
C PHE A 55 2.13 -7.62 2.65
N PHE A 56 2.74 -8.10 3.73
CA PHE A 56 2.77 -9.54 4.03
C PHE A 56 2.29 -9.88 5.44
N GLU A 57 2.78 -9.19 6.47
CA GLU A 57 2.51 -9.58 7.87
C GLU A 57 1.22 -9.00 8.43
N CYS A 58 0.83 -7.80 7.99
CA CYS A 58 -0.34 -7.10 8.50
C CYS A 58 -1.60 -7.98 8.39
N SER A 59 -2.44 -8.00 9.42
CA SER A 59 -3.64 -8.84 9.50
C SER A 59 -4.57 -8.66 8.29
N PHE A 60 -4.77 -7.41 7.85
CA PHE A 60 -5.50 -7.07 6.62
C PHE A 60 -4.88 -7.72 5.39
N SER A 61 -3.57 -7.58 5.21
CA SER A 61 -2.86 -8.14 4.05
C SER A 61 -2.87 -9.66 4.07
N GLN A 62 -2.68 -10.29 5.24
CA GLN A 62 -2.84 -11.74 5.39
C GLN A 62 -4.24 -12.21 4.99
N TRP A 63 -5.28 -11.45 5.34
CA TRP A 63 -6.64 -11.74 4.92
C TRP A 63 -6.79 -11.67 3.39
N CYS A 64 -6.24 -10.63 2.73
CA CYS A 64 -6.23 -10.52 1.27
C CYS A 64 -5.51 -11.70 0.60
N TRP A 65 -4.36 -12.13 1.13
CA TRP A 65 -3.62 -13.27 0.58
C TRP A 65 -4.34 -14.59 0.75
N ARG A 66 -4.98 -14.81 1.91
CA ARG A 66 -5.83 -15.99 2.15
C ARG A 66 -7.00 -16.04 1.17
N PHE A 67 -7.64 -14.91 0.90
CA PHE A 67 -8.70 -14.82 -0.12
C PHE A 67 -8.21 -15.21 -1.51
N LEU A 68 -6.97 -14.88 -1.85
CA LEU A 68 -6.32 -15.26 -3.11
C LEU A 68 -5.69 -16.66 -3.09
N ASN A 69 -5.89 -17.43 -2.01
CA ASN A 69 -5.27 -18.73 -1.77
C ASN A 69 -3.73 -18.72 -1.86
N VAL A 70 -3.11 -17.63 -1.43
CA VAL A 70 -1.66 -17.48 -1.28
C VAL A 70 -1.31 -17.54 0.20
N ARG A 71 -0.35 -18.40 0.55
CA ARG A 71 0.18 -18.52 1.91
C ARG A 71 1.66 -18.18 1.91
N TRP A 72 2.05 -17.33 2.86
CA TRP A 72 3.43 -16.92 3.05
C TRP A 72 4.07 -17.73 4.17
N ASN A 73 5.29 -18.22 3.93
CA ASN A 73 6.09 -18.89 4.95
C ASN A 73 7.10 -17.91 5.53
N PHE A 74 6.74 -17.29 6.65
CA PHE A 74 7.57 -16.28 7.33
C PHE A 74 8.84 -16.86 8.00
N ASN A 75 9.01 -18.18 8.02
CA ASN A 75 10.25 -18.81 8.49
C ASN A 75 11.36 -18.79 7.43
N LEU A 76 11.08 -18.31 6.22
CA LEU A 76 12.03 -18.21 5.12
C LEU A 76 12.45 -16.75 4.88
N MET A 77 13.62 -16.57 4.26
CA MET A 77 14.02 -15.27 3.72
C MET A 77 13.06 -14.84 2.61
N ASP A 78 12.91 -13.52 2.41
CA ASP A 78 11.93 -12.91 1.48
C ASP A 78 11.86 -13.56 0.10
N MET A 79 13.03 -13.84 -0.50
CA MET A 79 13.10 -14.44 -1.84
C MET A 79 12.68 -15.91 -1.84
N ASP A 80 13.05 -16.68 -0.82
CA ASP A 80 12.68 -18.09 -0.69
C ASP A 80 11.20 -18.23 -0.36
N MET A 81 10.65 -17.33 0.46
CA MET A 81 9.23 -17.20 0.72
C MET A 81 8.45 -16.98 -0.58
N LEU A 82 8.91 -16.08 -1.46
CA LEU A 82 8.30 -15.82 -2.77
C LEU A 82 8.40 -17.03 -3.72
N ILE A 83 9.54 -17.72 -3.72
CA ILE A 83 9.76 -18.92 -4.54
C ILE A 83 8.84 -20.05 -4.08
N GLN A 84 8.73 -20.26 -2.77
CA GLN A 84 7.82 -21.26 -2.20
C GLN A 84 6.37 -20.95 -2.55
N ALA A 85 5.89 -19.73 -2.27
CA ALA A 85 4.52 -19.34 -2.58
C ALA A 85 4.18 -19.49 -4.07
N ARG A 86 5.14 -19.20 -4.97
CA ARG A 86 4.98 -19.44 -6.41
C ARG A 86 4.83 -20.92 -6.76
N ARG A 87 5.63 -21.80 -6.12
CA ARG A 87 5.54 -23.25 -6.31
C ARG A 87 4.21 -23.78 -5.83
N ASP A 88 3.80 -23.36 -4.63
CA ASP A 88 2.55 -23.81 -3.98
C ASP A 88 1.30 -23.34 -4.75
N PHE A 89 1.33 -22.11 -5.30
CA PHE A 89 0.24 -21.58 -6.13
C PHE A 89 0.10 -22.31 -7.48
N ASN A 90 1.20 -22.93 -7.97
CA ASN A 90 1.24 -23.80 -9.15
C ASN A 90 0.54 -23.26 -10.41
N SER A 91 0.64 -21.96 -10.68
CA SER A 91 0.03 -21.36 -11.86
C SER A 91 0.85 -20.19 -12.42
N LYS A 92 0.81 -20.05 -13.75
CA LYS A 92 1.53 -19.00 -14.49
C LYS A 92 1.03 -17.60 -14.15
N ILE A 93 -0.20 -17.47 -13.62
CA ILE A 93 -0.81 -16.18 -13.23
C ILE A 93 -0.34 -15.66 -11.86
N PHE A 94 0.44 -16.45 -11.10
CA PHE A 94 0.89 -16.08 -9.75
C PHE A 94 1.49 -14.67 -9.71
N ARG A 95 2.33 -14.34 -10.69
CA ARG A 95 2.99 -13.05 -10.77
C ARG A 95 1.99 -11.92 -10.95
N GLU A 96 1.00 -12.10 -11.81
CA GLU A 96 -0.06 -11.14 -12.09
C GLU A 96 -0.93 -10.94 -10.84
N VAL A 97 -1.28 -12.03 -10.14
CA VAL A 97 -2.02 -11.98 -8.87
C VAL A 97 -1.24 -11.17 -7.83
N VAL A 98 0.05 -11.44 -7.64
CA VAL A 98 0.88 -10.71 -6.66
C VAL A 98 1.01 -9.22 -7.01
N ILE A 99 1.23 -8.89 -8.30
CA ILE A 99 1.31 -7.49 -8.75
C ILE A 99 -0.01 -6.74 -8.49
N ILE A 100 -1.15 -7.36 -8.80
CA ILE A 100 -2.46 -6.73 -8.63
C ILE A 100 -2.84 -6.63 -7.16
N ALA A 101 -2.58 -7.68 -6.37
CA ALA A 101 -2.88 -7.69 -4.94
C ALA A 101 -2.09 -6.64 -4.18
N THR A 102 -0.77 -6.56 -4.41
CA THR A 102 0.07 -5.52 -3.78
C THR A 102 -0.33 -4.12 -4.25
N TRP A 103 -0.70 -3.94 -5.52
CA TRP A 103 -1.26 -2.67 -5.99
C TRP A 103 -2.57 -2.31 -5.26
N ALA A 104 -3.51 -3.25 -5.13
CA ALA A 104 -4.79 -3.02 -4.47
C ALA A 104 -4.61 -2.64 -2.98
N ILE A 105 -3.76 -3.37 -2.25
CA ILE A 105 -3.39 -3.07 -0.86
C ILE A 105 -2.80 -1.64 -0.78
N TRP A 106 -1.89 -1.29 -1.68
CA TRP A 106 -1.28 0.05 -1.71
C TRP A 106 -2.27 1.16 -2.00
N THR A 107 -3.18 0.96 -2.97
CA THR A 107 -4.21 1.95 -3.30
C THR A 107 -5.16 2.15 -2.11
N HIS A 108 -5.63 1.07 -1.50
CA HIS A 108 -6.50 1.16 -0.33
C HIS A 108 -5.81 1.88 0.84
N ARG A 109 -4.52 1.60 1.08
CA ARG A 109 -3.74 2.27 2.14
C ARG A 109 -3.68 3.78 1.92
N ASN A 110 -3.57 4.20 0.66
CA ASN A 110 -3.44 5.61 0.30
C ASN A 110 -4.77 6.29 0.01
N GLU A 111 -5.90 5.61 0.13
CA GLU A 111 -7.22 6.15 -0.24
C GLU A 111 -7.55 7.44 0.52
N LYS A 112 -7.34 7.47 1.84
CA LYS A 112 -7.54 8.69 2.66
C LYS A 112 -6.63 9.85 2.18
N GLN A 113 -5.39 9.55 1.80
CA GLN A 113 -4.46 10.58 1.32
C GLN A 113 -4.83 11.07 -0.09
N LEU A 114 -5.19 10.16 -0.99
CA LEU A 114 -5.65 10.48 -2.34
C LEU A 114 -6.89 11.37 -2.30
N PHE A 115 -7.85 11.03 -1.43
CA PHE A 115 -9.01 11.87 -1.19
C PHE A 115 -8.62 13.27 -0.69
N ARG A 116 -7.71 13.37 0.29
CA ARG A 116 -7.22 14.67 0.78
C ARG A 116 -6.52 15.48 -0.32
N ASP A 117 -5.72 14.85 -1.17
CA ASP A 117 -5.00 15.51 -2.26
C ASP A 117 -5.99 16.03 -3.32
N GLU A 118 -6.96 15.21 -3.73
CA GLU A 118 -8.02 15.61 -4.67
C GLU A 118 -8.88 16.75 -4.08
N PHE A 119 -9.26 16.63 -2.81
CA PHE A 119 -10.04 17.66 -2.13
C PHE A 119 -9.27 18.97 -1.98
N SER A 120 -7.96 18.92 -1.73
CA SER A 120 -7.08 20.10 -1.71
C SER A 120 -7.09 20.82 -3.07
N HIS A 121 -7.02 20.08 -4.17
CA HIS A 121 -7.14 20.67 -5.51
C HIS A 121 -8.50 21.36 -5.75
N LEU A 122 -9.59 20.79 -5.21
CA LEU A 122 -10.91 21.45 -5.23
C LEU A 122 -10.91 22.75 -4.42
N LEU A 123 -10.35 22.73 -3.20
CA LEU A 123 -10.23 23.90 -2.33
C LEU A 123 -9.44 25.05 -2.97
N HIS A 124 -8.43 24.75 -3.78
CA HIS A 124 -7.67 25.76 -4.51
C HIS A 124 -8.51 26.51 -5.56
N ARG A 125 -9.56 25.88 -6.07
CA ARG A 125 -10.44 26.43 -7.12
C ARG A 125 -11.77 26.96 -6.58
N ALA A 126 -12.09 26.66 -5.32
CA ALA A 126 -13.33 27.06 -4.67
C ALA A 126 -13.37 28.58 -4.41
N LYS A 127 -14.58 29.15 -4.49
CA LYS A 127 -14.84 30.54 -4.07
C LYS A 127 -14.53 30.70 -2.57
N PRO A 128 -14.10 31.89 -2.11
CA PRO A 128 -13.67 32.10 -0.72
C PRO A 128 -14.70 31.69 0.34
N THR A 129 -15.99 31.94 0.10
CA THR A 129 -17.08 31.59 1.03
C THR A 129 -17.21 30.08 1.22
N LEU A 130 -17.23 29.32 0.12
CA LEU A 130 -17.34 27.86 0.14
C LEU A 130 -16.04 27.19 0.65
N LYS A 131 -14.89 27.83 0.42
CA LYS A 131 -13.58 27.30 0.84
C LYS A 131 -13.47 27.13 2.36
N LEU A 132 -14.00 28.08 3.14
CA LEU A 132 -13.97 28.02 4.60
C LEU A 132 -14.83 26.88 5.16
N GLU A 133 -16.03 26.70 4.61
CA GLU A 133 -16.95 25.60 4.98
C GLU A 133 -16.31 24.23 4.67
N LEU A 134 -15.75 24.07 3.46
CA LEU A 134 -15.11 22.83 3.04
C LEU A 134 -13.84 22.50 3.85
N GLN A 135 -13.07 23.51 4.26
CA GLN A 135 -11.92 23.31 5.16
C GLN A 135 -12.34 22.86 6.56
N THR A 136 -13.41 23.46 7.08
CA THR A 136 -13.98 23.09 8.39
C THR A 136 -14.52 21.66 8.36
N TRP A 137 -15.19 21.26 7.28
CA TRP A 137 -15.64 19.88 7.08
C TRP A 137 -14.49 18.88 6.91
N LEU A 138 -13.43 19.22 6.18
CA LEU A 138 -12.29 18.32 5.98
C LEU A 138 -11.52 18.04 7.27
N SER A 139 -11.49 19.02 8.19
CA SER A 139 -10.83 18.91 9.50
C SER A 139 -11.65 18.11 10.52
N SER A 140 -12.97 17.96 10.35
CA SER A 140 -13.81 17.12 11.21
C SER A 140 -13.72 15.62 10.91
N PHE A 141 -13.05 15.23 9.81
CA PHE A 141 -12.86 13.84 9.35
C PHE A 141 -11.71 13.08 10.03
N HIS A 142 -11.32 13.49 11.24
CA HIS A 142 -10.20 12.88 11.97
C HIS A 142 -10.51 11.46 12.43
#